data_AF-A0AAW9J4C4-F1
#
_entry.id   AF-A0AAW9J4C4-F1
#
_cell.length_a   1.000
_cell.length_b   1.000
_cell.length_c   1.000
_cell.angle_alpha   90.00
_cell.angle_beta   90.00
_cell.angle_gamma   90.00
#
_symmetry.space_group_name_H-M   'P 1'
#
loop_
_entity.id
_entity.type
_entity.pdbx_description
1 polymer ?
#
loop_
_entity_poly.entity_id
_entity_poly.type
_entity_poly.pdbx_seq_one_letter_code
_entity_poly.pdbx_strand_id
1 'polypeptide(L)'
;QRIVVYNSLPWERSGKVEVEFNGEKPESLINSETQEVVAVDSISDGYLTFTAKNIPSMGYATYEFSNEKVINDTISVEEDKNIIENKYFRITLDPSKGSIGSIINKKDNTEMIDQDNEFGFSQYLNERFSNDDVLAYNKAYNTQHGGWAYDDMSKTGLNTEQYKNVLHENKVADNLEISYETNNDSVVAVMKGEGVDNRYKGMELRITLHADQEYIDIDWV
;
A
#
# COMPACT_ATOMS: atom_id res chain seq x y z
N GLN A 1 14.99 29.96 3.64
CA GLN A 1 15.06 29.04 4.81
C GLN A 1 15.91 27.84 4.44
N ARG A 2 16.54 27.16 5.40
CA ARG A 2 17.42 25.99 5.15
C ARG A 2 16.97 24.80 5.99
N ILE A 3 17.03 23.62 5.40
CA ILE A 3 16.85 22.33 6.06
C ILE A 3 18.17 21.57 5.94
N VAL A 4 18.69 21.05 7.06
CA VAL A 4 19.90 20.23 7.09
C VAL A 4 19.52 18.81 7.47
N VAL A 5 19.84 17.86 6.61
CA VAL A 5 19.55 16.43 6.82
C VAL A 5 20.85 15.73 7.14
N TYR A 6 20.99 15.20 8.35
CA TYR A 6 22.17 14.45 8.78
C TYR A 6 21.90 12.94 8.72
N ASN A 7 22.77 12.20 8.05
CA ASN A 7 22.77 10.75 8.02
C ASN A 7 23.77 10.21 9.05
N SER A 8 23.28 9.61 10.12
CA SER A 8 24.09 9.01 11.18
C SER A 8 24.59 7.59 10.88
N LEU A 9 24.26 7.03 9.71
CA LEU A 9 24.66 5.68 9.32
C LEU A 9 26.02 5.69 8.61
N PRO A 10 26.78 4.57 8.68
CA PRO A 10 28.08 4.44 8.01
C PRO A 10 27.97 4.09 6.51
N TRP A 11 26.81 4.33 5.88
CA TRP A 11 26.60 4.16 4.44
C TRP A 11 25.70 5.27 3.89
N GLU A 12 25.84 5.56 2.59
CA GLU A 12 24.98 6.50 1.89
C GLU A 12 23.53 6.03 1.90
N ARG A 13 22.59 6.97 2.11
CA ARG A 13 21.17 6.65 2.16
C ARG A 13 20.32 7.78 1.60
N SER A 14 19.23 7.38 0.95
CA SER A 14 18.07 8.22 0.64
C SER A 14 16.91 7.89 1.57
N GLY A 15 16.01 8.85 1.81
CA GLY A 15 14.82 8.59 2.61
C GLY A 15 13.89 9.79 2.75
N LYS A 16 12.65 9.51 3.18
CA LYS A 16 11.66 10.53 3.48
C LYS A 16 12.06 11.28 4.75
N VAL A 17 12.00 12.61 4.66
CA VAL A 17 12.29 13.55 5.74
C VAL A 17 10.99 14.26 6.08
N GLU A 18 10.72 14.36 7.38
CA GLU A 18 9.60 15.13 7.92
C GLU A 18 10.18 16.16 8.89
N VAL A 19 9.87 17.43 8.67
CA VAL A 19 10.34 18.54 9.52
C VAL A 19 9.19 19.44 9.91
N GLU A 20 9.16 19.84 11.17
CA GLU A 20 8.19 20.82 11.65
C GLU A 20 8.37 22.13 10.86
N PHE A 21 7.27 22.62 10.32
CA PHE A 21 7.27 23.74 9.39
C PHE A 21 6.02 24.60 9.57
N ASN A 22 6.27 25.85 9.96
CA ASN A 22 5.27 26.90 10.09
C ASN A 22 5.54 27.97 9.04
N GLY A 23 4.89 27.85 7.87
CA GLY A 23 5.06 28.78 6.75
C GLY A 23 4.25 28.39 5.52
N GLU A 24 4.37 29.17 4.45
CA GLU A 24 3.81 28.81 3.15
C GLU A 24 4.65 27.71 2.48
N LYS A 25 3.98 26.80 1.77
CA LYS A 25 4.64 25.70 1.05
C LYS A 25 5.60 26.26 0.00
N PRO A 26 6.92 25.96 0.06
CA PRO A 26 7.79 26.26 -1.06
C PRO A 26 7.45 25.31 -2.23
N GLU A 27 7.62 25.78 -3.47
CA GLU A 27 7.37 24.95 -4.66
C GLU A 27 8.32 23.74 -4.71
N SER A 28 9.57 23.95 -4.29
CA SER A 28 10.58 22.91 -4.23
C SER A 28 11.71 23.25 -3.24
N LEU A 29 12.62 22.30 -3.08
CA LEU A 29 13.86 22.44 -2.36
C LEU A 29 15.04 22.23 -3.33
N ILE A 30 16.14 22.97 -3.17
CA ILE A 30 17.37 22.77 -3.93
C ILE A 30 18.46 22.29 -2.98
N ASN A 31 19.11 21.18 -3.33
CA ASN A 31 20.32 20.76 -2.64
C ASN A 31 21.45 21.78 -2.90
N SER A 32 21.96 22.42 -1.85
CA SER A 32 22.96 23.49 -1.97
C SER A 32 24.28 23.04 -2.60
N GLU A 33 24.63 21.75 -2.51
CA GLU A 33 25.87 21.20 -3.06
C GLU A 33 25.68 20.69 -4.50
N THR A 34 24.65 19.88 -4.74
CA THR A 34 24.44 19.23 -6.05
C THR A 34 23.63 20.09 -7.02
N GLN A 35 22.97 21.14 -6.53
CA GLN A 35 21.99 21.95 -7.26
C GLN A 35 20.79 21.14 -7.79
N GLU A 36 20.56 19.94 -7.25
CA GLU A 36 19.39 19.11 -7.58
C GLU A 36 18.13 19.73 -6.96
N VAL A 37 17.08 19.89 -7.78
CA VAL A 37 15.76 20.34 -7.35
C VAL A 37 14.92 19.14 -6.92
N VAL A 38 14.33 19.22 -5.73
CA VAL A 38 13.55 18.18 -5.08
C VAL A 38 12.15 18.70 -4.80
N ALA A 39 11.13 17.93 -5.17
CA ALA A 39 9.75 18.28 -4.89
C ALA A 39 9.45 18.25 -3.39
N VAL A 40 8.54 19.11 -2.94
CA VAL A 40 7.93 18.99 -1.61
C VAL A 40 6.67 18.13 -1.72
N ASP A 41 6.69 16.96 -1.11
CA ASP A 41 5.63 15.96 -1.17
C ASP A 41 4.34 16.56 -0.56
N SER A 42 4.36 16.92 0.73
CA SER A 42 3.20 17.50 1.43
C SER A 42 3.57 18.56 2.48
N ILE A 43 2.59 19.39 2.83
CA ILE A 43 2.55 20.08 4.12
C ILE A 43 1.24 19.72 4.81
N SER A 44 1.32 18.90 5.84
CA SER A 44 0.17 18.44 6.62
C SER A 44 0.51 18.48 8.10
N ASP A 45 -0.46 18.87 8.93
CA ASP A 45 -0.33 18.88 10.40
C ASP A 45 0.88 19.66 10.95
N GLY A 46 1.33 20.69 10.21
CA GLY A 46 2.48 21.51 10.59
C GLY A 46 3.83 20.87 10.26
N TYR A 47 3.86 19.84 9.43
CA TYR A 47 5.08 19.19 8.96
C TYR A 47 5.23 19.34 7.44
N LEU A 48 6.44 19.64 6.99
CA LEU A 48 6.85 19.59 5.59
C LEU A 48 7.55 18.26 5.34
N THR A 49 7.14 17.56 4.28
CA THR A 49 7.75 16.29 3.87
C THR A 49 8.41 16.37 2.49
N PHE A 50 9.56 15.73 2.35
CA PHE A 50 10.27 15.58 1.08
C PHE A 50 11.23 14.37 1.13
N THR A 51 11.68 13.89 -0.02
CA THR A 51 12.70 12.83 -0.09
C THR A 51 14.11 13.41 -0.20
N ALA A 52 14.95 13.19 0.82
CA ALA A 52 16.37 13.50 0.75
C ALA A 52 17.13 12.36 0.05
N LYS A 53 17.88 12.67 -1.02
CA LYS A 53 18.59 11.69 -1.85
C LYS A 53 20.09 11.68 -1.59
N ASN A 54 20.68 10.48 -1.59
CA ASN A 54 22.12 10.21 -1.58
C ASN A 54 22.88 10.96 -0.48
N ILE A 55 22.35 10.93 0.76
CA ILE A 55 22.98 11.61 1.90
C ILE A 55 24.22 10.83 2.32
N PRO A 56 25.42 11.44 2.31
CA PRO A 56 26.67 10.73 2.58
C PRO A 56 26.69 10.03 3.94
N SER A 57 27.45 8.93 4.02
CA SER A 57 27.74 8.23 5.28
C SER A 57 28.30 9.19 6.32
N MET A 58 27.74 9.19 7.54
CA MET A 58 28.16 10.09 8.64
C MET A 58 28.22 11.57 8.22
N GLY A 59 27.42 11.97 7.23
CA GLY A 59 27.46 13.27 6.58
C GLY A 59 26.11 13.95 6.58
N TYR A 60 26.01 15.08 5.88
CA TYR A 60 24.77 15.83 5.76
C TYR A 60 24.60 16.38 4.35
N ALA A 61 23.36 16.75 4.01
CA ALA A 61 23.05 17.62 2.88
C ALA A 61 22.24 18.81 3.37
N THR A 62 22.41 19.95 2.69
CA THR A 62 21.66 21.18 2.96
C THR A 62 20.70 21.44 1.82
N TYR A 63 19.45 21.74 2.16
CA TYR A 63 18.38 22.04 1.23
C TYR A 63 17.91 23.49 1.45
N GLU A 64 17.82 24.24 0.37
CA GLU A 64 17.32 25.62 0.33
C GLU A 64 15.97 25.69 -0.36
N PHE A 65 15.11 26.61 0.08
CA PHE A 65 13.79 26.76 -0.50
C PHE A 65 13.88 27.38 -1.90
N SER A 66 13.11 26.85 -2.83
CA SER A 66 13.08 27.31 -4.22
C SER A 66 11.64 27.48 -4.73
N ASN A 67 11.52 28.35 -5.73
CA ASN A 67 10.29 28.56 -6.49
C ASN A 67 10.32 27.80 -7.84
N GLU A 68 11.32 26.97 -8.07
CA GLU A 68 11.41 26.13 -9.26
C GLU A 68 10.35 25.03 -9.19
N LYS A 69 9.62 24.85 -10.28
CA LYS A 69 8.60 23.80 -10.36
C LYS A 69 9.27 22.49 -10.75
N VAL A 70 9.18 21.48 -9.87
CA VAL A 70 9.58 20.12 -10.21
C VAL A 70 8.42 19.46 -10.94
N ILE A 71 8.63 19.16 -12.22
CA ILE A 71 7.72 18.33 -13.00
C ILE A 71 8.41 16.97 -13.14
N ASN A 72 7.93 15.97 -12.40
CA ASN A 72 8.39 14.60 -12.59
C ASN A 72 7.57 13.95 -13.71
N ASP A 73 8.09 14.01 -14.93
CA ASP A 73 7.47 13.39 -16.12
C ASP A 73 7.49 11.84 -16.08
N THR A 74 7.99 11.25 -15.00
CA THR A 74 8.18 9.80 -14.90
C THR A 74 6.98 9.05 -14.36
N ILE A 75 5.95 9.73 -13.83
CA ILE A 75 4.70 9.13 -13.38
C ILE A 75 3.59 9.37 -14.40
N SER A 76 2.78 8.35 -14.67
CA SER A 76 1.59 8.47 -15.52
C SER A 76 0.43 7.62 -15.03
N VAL A 77 -0.78 8.06 -15.37
CA VAL A 77 -2.04 7.34 -15.13
C VAL A 77 -2.77 7.18 -16.46
N GLU A 78 -3.13 5.94 -16.81
CA GLU A 78 -4.04 5.62 -17.91
C GLU A 78 -5.35 5.10 -17.28
N GLU A 79 -6.24 6.02 -16.88
CA GLU A 79 -7.47 5.69 -16.13
C GLU A 79 -8.39 4.73 -16.89
N ASP A 80 -8.45 4.84 -18.22
CA ASP A 80 -9.27 3.99 -19.10
C ASP A 80 -8.82 2.53 -19.10
N LYS A 81 -7.57 2.27 -18.74
CA LYS A 81 -6.96 0.93 -18.69
C LYS A 81 -6.67 0.45 -17.27
N ASN A 82 -6.95 1.30 -16.28
CA ASN A 82 -6.56 1.11 -14.90
C ASN A 82 -5.07 0.86 -14.69
N ILE A 83 -4.24 1.69 -15.32
CA ILE A 83 -2.78 1.55 -15.25
C ILE A 83 -2.17 2.77 -14.56
N ILE A 84 -1.32 2.49 -13.57
CA ILE A 84 -0.39 3.47 -13.01
C ILE A 84 1.04 3.02 -13.32
N GLU A 85 1.90 3.98 -13.66
CA GLU A 85 3.27 3.67 -14.08
C GLU A 85 4.24 4.72 -13.56
N ASN A 86 5.43 4.28 -13.12
CA ASN A 86 6.58 5.13 -12.87
C ASN A 86 7.80 4.69 -13.71
N LYS A 87 9.00 5.19 -13.39
CA LYS A 87 10.25 4.78 -14.06
C LYS A 87 10.55 3.28 -13.91
N TYR A 88 10.12 2.64 -12.82
CA TYR A 88 10.51 1.29 -12.41
C TYR A 88 9.41 0.25 -12.61
N PHE A 89 8.15 0.61 -12.44
CA PHE A 89 7.02 -0.32 -12.44
C PHE A 89 5.89 0.17 -13.34
N ARG A 90 5.22 -0.78 -14.00
CA ARG A 90 3.91 -0.61 -14.63
C ARG A 90 2.92 -1.53 -13.93
N ILE A 91 1.90 -0.96 -13.29
CA ILE A 91 0.90 -1.70 -12.52
C ILE A 91 -0.44 -1.62 -13.24
N THR A 92 -1.08 -2.76 -13.45
CA THR A 92 -2.47 -2.84 -13.95
C THR A 92 -3.38 -3.30 -12.82
N LEU A 93 -4.45 -2.54 -12.57
CA LEU A 93 -5.40 -2.81 -11.51
C LEU A 93 -6.65 -3.50 -12.07
N ASP A 94 -7.18 -4.45 -11.32
CA ASP A 94 -8.41 -5.19 -11.67
C ASP A 94 -9.49 -4.90 -10.62
N PRO A 95 -10.22 -3.77 -10.74
CA PRO A 95 -11.30 -3.45 -9.83
C PRO A 95 -12.45 -4.47 -9.89
N SER A 96 -12.62 -5.18 -11.01
CA SER A 96 -13.66 -6.22 -11.13
C SER A 96 -13.38 -7.40 -10.19
N LYS A 97 -12.10 -7.77 -10.05
CA LYS A 97 -11.64 -8.74 -9.04
C LYS A 97 -11.28 -8.11 -7.69
N GLY A 98 -11.23 -6.79 -7.58
CA GLY A 98 -10.78 -6.10 -6.37
C GLY A 98 -9.33 -6.39 -5.99
N SER A 99 -8.46 -6.51 -6.99
CA SER A 99 -7.06 -6.94 -6.83
C SER A 99 -6.11 -6.22 -7.78
N ILE A 100 -4.80 -6.42 -7.60
CA ILE A 100 -3.80 -6.01 -8.57
C ILE A 100 -3.68 -7.10 -9.63
N GLY A 101 -3.84 -6.75 -10.90
CA GLY A 101 -3.87 -7.69 -12.03
C GLY A 101 -2.51 -7.93 -12.69
N SER A 102 -1.56 -6.98 -12.58
CA SER A 102 -0.19 -7.12 -13.09
C SER A 102 0.74 -6.12 -12.42
N ILE A 103 1.99 -6.51 -12.17
CA ILE A 103 3.09 -5.63 -11.77
C ILE A 103 4.31 -5.98 -12.62
N ILE A 104 4.58 -5.18 -13.65
CA ILE A 104 5.78 -5.34 -14.48
C ILE A 104 6.93 -4.53 -13.89
N ASN A 105 8.03 -5.21 -13.54
CA ASN A 105 9.32 -4.56 -13.29
C ASN A 105 9.97 -4.18 -14.62
N LYS A 106 10.16 -2.89 -14.86
CA LYS A 106 10.69 -2.35 -16.13
C LYS A 106 12.19 -2.56 -16.28
N LYS A 107 12.91 -2.87 -15.21
CA LYS A 107 14.37 -3.11 -15.24
C LYS A 107 14.74 -4.33 -16.07
N ASP A 108 13.97 -5.39 -15.92
CA ASP A 108 14.18 -6.69 -16.57
C ASP A 108 12.94 -7.17 -17.36
N ASN A 109 11.86 -6.37 -17.38
CA ASN A 109 10.59 -6.65 -18.02
C ASN A 109 9.94 -7.95 -17.49
N THR A 110 10.01 -8.15 -16.18
CA THR A 110 9.50 -9.33 -15.48
C THR A 110 8.16 -9.04 -14.82
N GLU A 111 7.20 -9.95 -14.96
CA GLU A 111 5.96 -9.96 -14.17
C GLU A 111 6.26 -10.41 -12.73
N MET A 112 5.85 -9.60 -11.75
CA MET A 112 6.16 -9.82 -10.34
C MET A 112 5.08 -10.60 -9.60
N ILE A 113 3.89 -10.78 -10.18
CA ILE A 113 2.78 -11.49 -9.53
C ILE A 113 2.30 -12.70 -10.36
N ASP A 114 1.75 -13.69 -9.66
CA ASP A 114 1.10 -14.84 -10.29
C ASP A 114 -0.33 -14.45 -10.70
N GLN A 115 -0.57 -14.36 -12.01
CA GLN A 115 -1.85 -13.94 -12.59
C GLN A 115 -2.86 -15.09 -12.68
N ASP A 116 -2.41 -16.34 -12.53
CA ASP A 116 -3.20 -17.55 -12.73
C ASP A 116 -3.68 -18.17 -11.40
N ASN A 117 -3.49 -17.46 -10.28
CA ASN A 117 -3.93 -17.91 -8.96
C ASN A 117 -5.45 -17.80 -8.78
N GLU A 118 -6.02 -18.62 -7.88
CA GLU A 118 -7.44 -18.55 -7.50
C GLU A 118 -7.80 -17.17 -6.93
N PHE A 119 -6.91 -16.59 -6.12
CA PHE A 119 -7.06 -15.27 -5.53
C PHE A 119 -6.12 -14.27 -6.19
N GLY A 120 -6.62 -13.06 -6.42
CA GLY A 120 -5.82 -11.97 -6.97
C GLY A 120 -4.78 -11.44 -5.98
N PHE A 121 -3.71 -10.82 -6.49
CA PHE A 121 -2.69 -10.23 -5.63
C PHE A 121 -3.24 -9.05 -4.85
N SER A 122 -2.99 -9.03 -3.54
CA SER A 122 -3.56 -8.08 -2.57
C SER A 122 -5.10 -8.05 -2.51
N GLN A 123 -5.78 -9.08 -3.00
CA GLN A 123 -7.23 -9.17 -2.90
C GLN A 123 -7.66 -9.38 -1.44
N TYR A 124 -8.69 -8.65 -1.00
CA TYR A 124 -9.29 -8.93 0.30
C TYR A 124 -10.03 -10.27 0.25
N LEU A 125 -9.72 -11.15 1.22
CA LEU A 125 -10.36 -12.45 1.41
C LEU A 125 -10.93 -12.57 2.82
N ASN A 126 -12.25 -12.70 2.92
CA ASN A 126 -12.94 -13.11 4.12
C ASN A 126 -13.24 -14.60 4.07
N GLU A 127 -12.51 -15.37 4.87
CA GLU A 127 -12.77 -16.80 5.05
C GLU A 127 -13.61 -17.05 6.31
N ARG A 128 -14.78 -17.66 6.12
CA ARG A 128 -15.66 -18.10 7.20
C ARG A 128 -15.74 -19.62 7.22
N PHE A 129 -15.07 -20.21 8.19
CA PHE A 129 -15.17 -21.63 8.52
C PHE A 129 -16.58 -22.03 8.98
N SER A 130 -17.02 -23.21 8.56
CA SER A 130 -18.23 -23.85 9.10
C SER A 130 -18.00 -24.43 10.50
N ASN A 131 -19.09 -24.83 11.15
CA ASN A 131 -19.02 -25.61 12.38
C ASN A 131 -18.30 -26.96 12.15
N ASP A 132 -18.52 -27.60 11.01
CA ASP A 132 -17.87 -28.87 10.67
C ASP A 132 -16.37 -28.73 10.48
N ASP A 133 -15.89 -27.63 9.87
CA ASP A 133 -14.46 -27.36 9.72
C ASP A 133 -13.77 -27.20 11.08
N VAL A 134 -14.41 -26.45 11.99
CA VAL A 134 -13.89 -26.24 13.35
C VAL A 134 -13.88 -27.55 14.15
N LEU A 135 -14.94 -28.37 14.04
CA LEU A 135 -15.00 -29.68 14.71
C LEU A 135 -13.97 -30.67 14.13
N ALA A 136 -13.77 -30.67 12.82
CA ALA A 136 -12.78 -31.49 12.14
C ALA A 136 -11.36 -31.11 12.56
N TYR A 137 -11.05 -29.81 12.59
CA TYR A 137 -9.78 -29.28 13.11
C TYR A 137 -9.55 -29.70 14.57
N ASN A 138 -10.55 -29.50 15.43
CA ASN A 138 -10.46 -29.84 16.84
C ASN A 138 -10.19 -31.34 17.03
N LYS A 139 -10.87 -32.21 16.26
CA LYS A 139 -10.64 -33.66 16.27
C LYS A 139 -9.25 -34.06 15.82
N ALA A 140 -8.70 -33.39 14.82
CA ALA A 140 -7.35 -33.68 14.32
C ALA A 140 -6.26 -33.19 15.27
N TYR A 141 -6.48 -32.05 15.93
CA TYR A 141 -5.48 -31.37 16.76
C TYR A 141 -5.48 -31.88 18.21
N ASN A 142 -6.64 -32.16 18.80
CA ASN A 142 -6.75 -32.58 20.19
C ASN A 142 -6.67 -34.10 20.34
N THR A 143 -5.75 -34.54 21.20
CA THR A 143 -5.63 -35.95 21.58
C THR A 143 -6.72 -36.40 22.55
N GLN A 144 -7.41 -35.45 23.21
CA GLN A 144 -8.58 -35.74 24.05
C GLN A 144 -9.87 -35.41 23.29
N HIS A 145 -10.70 -36.43 23.09
CA HIS A 145 -11.98 -36.29 22.38
C HIS A 145 -13.10 -36.00 23.39
N GLY A 146 -13.35 -34.71 23.65
CA GLY A 146 -14.42 -34.21 24.54
C GLY A 146 -13.91 -33.43 25.76
N GLY A 147 -14.84 -32.84 26.51
CA GLY A 147 -14.56 -32.03 27.70
C GLY A 147 -14.17 -30.59 27.38
N TRP A 148 -13.64 -29.88 28.39
CA TRP A 148 -13.37 -28.43 28.32
C TRP A 148 -12.50 -28.01 27.12
N ALA A 149 -11.57 -28.86 26.68
CA ALA A 149 -10.70 -28.55 25.55
C ALA A 149 -11.47 -28.51 24.21
N TYR A 150 -12.53 -29.32 24.06
CA TYR A 150 -13.39 -29.26 22.87
C TYR A 150 -14.28 -28.02 22.88
N ASP A 151 -14.81 -27.67 24.05
CA ASP A 151 -15.69 -26.51 24.23
C ASP A 151 -14.90 -25.20 24.04
N ASP A 152 -13.71 -25.07 24.63
CA ASP A 152 -12.89 -23.86 24.59
C ASP A 152 -12.11 -23.68 23.27
N MET A 153 -11.76 -24.78 22.59
CA MET A 153 -11.09 -24.73 21.29
C MET A 153 -12.06 -24.72 20.10
N SER A 154 -13.37 -24.66 20.36
CA SER A 154 -14.38 -24.37 19.34
C SER A 154 -14.65 -22.87 19.25
N LYS A 155 -15.20 -22.39 18.13
CA LYS A 155 -15.69 -21.01 18.04
C LYS A 155 -17.07 -20.93 18.69
N THR A 156 -17.15 -20.21 19.82
CA THR A 156 -18.40 -19.98 20.55
C THR A 156 -19.52 -19.51 19.61
N GLY A 157 -20.68 -20.17 19.70
CA GLY A 157 -21.87 -19.81 18.94
C GLY A 157 -22.02 -20.49 17.58
N LEU A 158 -20.97 -21.12 17.02
CA LEU A 158 -21.08 -21.85 15.75
C LEU A 158 -21.96 -23.11 15.84
N ASN A 159 -22.04 -23.74 17.00
CA ASN A 159 -22.87 -24.93 17.24
C ASN A 159 -24.37 -24.63 17.42
N THR A 160 -24.79 -23.35 17.38
CA THR A 160 -26.19 -22.95 17.54
C THR A 160 -27.02 -23.24 16.28
N GLU A 161 -28.35 -23.36 16.40
CA GLU A 161 -29.25 -23.56 15.24
C GLU A 161 -29.05 -22.53 14.13
N GLN A 162 -28.66 -21.30 14.50
CA GLN A 162 -28.40 -20.21 13.55
C GLN A 162 -27.18 -20.49 12.66
N TYR A 163 -26.15 -21.15 13.17
CA TYR A 163 -24.84 -21.23 12.51
C TYR A 163 -24.34 -22.65 12.24
N LYS A 164 -24.91 -23.67 12.89
CA LYS A 164 -24.41 -25.06 12.81
C LYS A 164 -24.45 -25.67 11.41
N ASN A 165 -25.36 -25.20 10.56
CA ASN A 165 -25.53 -25.66 9.18
C ASN A 165 -24.99 -24.65 8.15
N VAL A 166 -24.36 -23.57 8.61
CA VAL A 166 -23.75 -22.58 7.72
C VAL A 166 -22.45 -23.15 7.19
N LEU A 167 -22.36 -23.25 5.86
CA LEU A 167 -21.21 -23.82 5.17
C LEU A 167 -20.00 -22.87 5.19
N HIS A 168 -18.83 -23.48 4.95
CA HIS A 168 -17.60 -22.76 4.67
C HIS A 168 -17.85 -21.78 3.52
N GLU A 169 -17.36 -20.56 3.66
CA GLU A 169 -17.47 -19.56 2.61
C GLU A 169 -16.19 -18.74 2.53
N ASN A 170 -15.62 -18.69 1.33
CA ASN A 170 -14.60 -17.72 0.96
C ASN A 170 -15.29 -16.59 0.19
N LYS A 171 -15.24 -15.37 0.73
CA LYS A 171 -15.74 -14.19 0.05
C LYS A 171 -14.62 -13.22 -0.21
N VAL A 172 -14.46 -12.86 -1.47
CA VAL A 172 -13.53 -11.82 -1.90
C VAL A 172 -14.23 -10.49 -2.06
N ALA A 173 -13.47 -9.41 -1.90
CA ALA A 173 -13.92 -8.09 -2.35
C ALA A 173 -13.80 -8.05 -3.87
N ASP A 174 -14.91 -7.78 -4.55
CA ASP A 174 -15.03 -7.71 -6.00
C ASP A 174 -15.76 -6.42 -6.40
N ASN A 175 -15.67 -6.04 -7.67
CA ASN A 175 -16.37 -4.87 -8.24
C ASN A 175 -16.15 -3.59 -7.42
N LEU A 176 -14.89 -3.29 -7.10
CA LEU A 176 -14.50 -2.10 -6.35
C LEU A 176 -14.58 -0.85 -7.22
N GLU A 177 -14.96 0.27 -6.63
CA GLU A 177 -14.87 1.57 -7.29
C GLU A 177 -13.41 2.03 -7.29
N ILE A 178 -12.90 2.49 -8.43
CA ILE A 178 -11.52 2.93 -8.58
C ILE A 178 -11.43 4.44 -8.77
N SER A 179 -10.47 5.07 -8.10
CA SER A 179 -10.11 6.48 -8.27
C SER A 179 -8.60 6.65 -8.20
N TYR A 180 -8.12 7.82 -8.65
CA TYR A 180 -6.71 8.16 -8.69
C TYR A 180 -6.46 9.52 -8.05
N GLU A 181 -5.44 9.60 -7.21
CA GLU A 181 -4.93 10.83 -6.63
C GLU A 181 -3.51 11.03 -7.18
N THR A 182 -3.27 12.14 -7.88
CA THR A 182 -1.93 12.46 -8.42
C THR A 182 -1.37 13.69 -7.77
N ASN A 183 -0.15 13.58 -7.26
CA ASN A 183 0.65 14.67 -6.71
C ASN A 183 1.88 14.92 -7.61
N ASN A 184 2.73 15.88 -7.23
CA ASN A 184 3.94 16.22 -8.00
C ASN A 184 4.98 15.08 -8.05
N ASP A 185 4.92 14.14 -7.12
CA ASP A 185 5.95 13.12 -6.87
C ASP A 185 5.40 11.70 -6.76
N SER A 186 4.08 11.53 -6.83
CA SER A 186 3.42 10.24 -6.59
C SER A 186 2.05 10.16 -7.27
N VAL A 187 1.64 8.93 -7.59
CA VAL A 187 0.26 8.58 -7.89
C VAL A 187 -0.21 7.54 -6.87
N VAL A 188 -1.42 7.73 -6.36
CA VAL A 188 -2.14 6.76 -5.55
C VAL A 188 -3.35 6.29 -6.34
N ALA A 189 -3.47 4.98 -6.56
CA ALA A 189 -4.72 4.38 -7.00
C ALA A 189 -5.47 3.82 -5.78
N VAL A 190 -6.76 4.13 -5.67
CA VAL A 190 -7.62 3.72 -4.56
C VAL A 190 -8.74 2.86 -5.11
N MET A 191 -8.83 1.60 -4.65
CA MET A 191 -9.95 0.70 -4.94
C MET A 191 -10.79 0.54 -3.68
N LYS A 192 -12.04 0.98 -3.74
CA LYS A 192 -12.94 1.08 -2.58
C LYS A 192 -14.13 0.13 -2.68
N GLY A 193 -14.41 -0.55 -1.57
CA GLY A 193 -15.62 -1.36 -1.42
C GLY A 193 -16.83 -0.53 -1.04
N GLU A 194 -17.68 -0.16 -1.99
CA GLU A 194 -18.97 0.54 -1.74
C GLU A 194 -20.20 -0.39 -1.85
N GLY A 195 -19.96 -1.70 -2.00
CA GLY A 195 -21.01 -2.70 -2.17
C GLY A 195 -21.93 -2.91 -0.96
N VAL A 196 -22.96 -3.73 -1.16
CA VAL A 196 -23.90 -4.15 -0.10
C VAL A 196 -23.30 -5.15 0.89
N ASP A 197 -22.17 -5.77 0.55
CA ASP A 197 -21.51 -6.73 1.43
C ASP A 197 -20.74 -6.00 2.53
N ASN A 198 -21.29 -6.05 3.74
CA ASN A 198 -20.70 -5.39 4.91
C ASN A 198 -19.31 -5.91 5.29
N ARG A 199 -18.82 -7.02 4.72
CA ARG A 199 -17.49 -7.58 5.04
C ARG A 199 -16.33 -6.69 4.60
N TYR A 200 -16.49 -6.01 3.47
CA TYR A 200 -15.46 -5.14 2.87
C TYR A 200 -16.00 -3.75 2.53
N LYS A 201 -17.20 -3.42 3.00
CA LYS A 201 -17.78 -2.10 2.83
C LYS A 201 -16.96 -1.05 3.59
N GLY A 202 -16.56 0.00 2.90
CA GLY A 202 -15.73 1.09 3.43
C GLY A 202 -14.25 0.77 3.50
N MET A 203 -13.82 -0.43 3.10
CA MET A 203 -12.39 -0.76 2.99
C MET A 203 -11.81 -0.19 1.71
N GLU A 204 -10.57 0.27 1.78
CA GLU A 204 -9.83 0.86 0.67
C GLU A 204 -8.50 0.15 0.47
N LEU A 205 -8.27 -0.40 -0.73
CA LEU A 205 -6.94 -0.83 -1.17
C LEU A 205 -6.27 0.35 -1.87
N ARG A 206 -5.18 0.84 -1.28
CA ARG A 206 -4.38 1.96 -1.81
C ARG A 206 -3.05 1.44 -2.35
N ILE A 207 -2.74 1.79 -3.59
CA ILE A 207 -1.47 1.46 -4.25
C ILE A 207 -0.77 2.77 -4.58
N THR A 208 0.39 3.01 -3.99
CA THR A 208 1.16 4.24 -4.21
C THR A 208 2.43 3.96 -5.00
N LEU A 209 2.60 4.68 -6.11
CA LEU A 209 3.85 4.75 -6.88
C LEU A 209 4.44 6.15 -6.75
N HIS A 210 5.67 6.22 -6.23
CA HIS A 210 6.47 7.45 -6.20
C HIS A 210 7.33 7.56 -7.47
N ALA A 211 7.64 8.78 -7.91
CA ALA A 211 8.25 9.04 -9.21
C ALA A 211 9.64 8.40 -9.37
N ASP A 212 10.40 8.46 -8.28
CA ASP A 212 11.82 8.13 -8.24
C ASP A 212 12.16 7.01 -7.25
N GLN A 213 11.16 6.29 -6.72
CA GLN A 213 11.38 5.16 -5.81
C GLN A 213 11.18 3.82 -6.51
N GLU A 214 12.11 2.88 -6.28
CA GLU A 214 12.07 1.49 -6.78
C GLU A 214 11.33 0.57 -5.78
N TYR A 215 10.25 1.07 -5.16
CA TYR A 215 9.31 0.25 -4.39
C TYR A 215 7.87 0.70 -4.61
N ILE A 216 6.92 -0.14 -4.20
CA ILE A 216 5.47 0.08 -4.30
C ILE A 216 4.90 0.00 -2.88
N ASP A 217 4.14 1.00 -2.45
CA ASP A 217 3.39 0.91 -1.20
C ASP A 217 2.00 0.33 -1.49
N ILE A 218 1.58 -0.67 -0.70
CA ILE A 218 0.29 -1.35 -0.84
C ILE A 218 -0.33 -1.45 0.55
N ASP A 219 -1.44 -0.76 0.75
CA ASP A 219 -2.10 -0.66 2.05
C ASP A 219 -3.60 -0.96 1.94
N TRP A 220 -4.12 -1.68 2.93
CA TRP A 220 -5.55 -1.78 3.19
C TRP A 220 -5.90 -0.86 4.37
N VAL A 221 -6.84 0.06 4.15
CA VAL A 221 -7.33 1.04 5.15
C VAL A 221 -8.80 0.83 5.43
#